data_AF-A0A919YGY2-F1
#
_entry.id   AF-A0A919YGY2-F1
#
_cell.length_a   1.000
_cell.length_b   1.000
_cell.length_c   1.000
_cell.angle_alpha   90.00
_cell.angle_beta   90.00
_cell.angle_gamma   90.00
#
_symmetry.space_group_name_H-M   'P 1'
#
loop_
_entity.id
_entity.type
_entity.pdbx_description
1 polymer ?
#
loop_
_entity_poly.entity_id
_entity_poly.type
_entity_poly.pdbx_seq_one_letter_code
_entity_poly.pdbx_strand_id
1 'polypeptide(L)'
;MSKAEKKELVQTAASAGEQFIKKHYNAEFILKDYEIIDPSVQSTVYLYGYVKGHEKDEITVVYSYHTHEVRTVIGPDWFIDSEIKIK
;
A
#
# COMPACT_ATOMS: atom_id res chain seq x y z
N MET A 1 8.29 17.72 -7.17
CA MET A 1 8.51 16.50 -7.97
C MET A 1 7.96 16.66 -9.38
N SER A 2 8.75 16.31 -10.37
CA SER A 2 8.37 16.13 -11.77
C SER A 2 7.42 14.94 -11.97
N LYS A 3 6.83 14.83 -13.16
CA LYS A 3 5.96 13.70 -13.52
C LYS A 3 6.71 12.35 -13.50
N ALA A 4 7.98 12.35 -13.90
CA ALA A 4 8.80 11.14 -13.93
C ALA A 4 9.09 10.63 -12.51
N GLU A 5 9.52 11.52 -11.61
CA GLU A 5 9.77 11.18 -10.20
C GLU A 5 8.52 10.67 -9.50
N LYS A 6 7.36 11.29 -9.77
CA LYS A 6 6.07 10.80 -9.24
C LYS A 6 5.75 9.38 -9.72
N LYS A 7 5.98 9.09 -11.00
CA LYS A 7 5.72 7.76 -11.57
C LYS A 7 6.63 6.70 -10.95
N GLU A 8 7.91 7.00 -10.80
CA GLU A 8 8.89 6.08 -10.18
C GLU A 8 8.56 5.84 -8.70
N LEU A 9 8.23 6.89 -7.95
CA LEU A 9 7.80 6.79 -6.56
C LEU A 9 6.58 5.87 -6.41
N VAL A 10 5.55 6.06 -7.23
CA VAL A 10 4.34 5.23 -7.18
C VAL A 10 4.65 3.78 -7.52
N GLN A 11 5.51 3.52 -8.52
CA GLN A 11 5.90 2.17 -8.88
C GLN A 11 6.66 1.45 -7.76
N THR A 12 7.57 2.15 -7.08
CA THR A 12 8.29 1.61 -5.91
C THR A 12 7.34 1.36 -4.75
N ALA A 13 6.45 2.32 -4.44
CA ALA A 13 5.45 2.18 -3.39
C ALA A 13 4.52 1.00 -3.65
N ALA A 14 3.99 0.87 -4.89
CA ALA A 14 3.13 -0.23 -5.31
C ALA A 14 3.82 -1.59 -5.12
N SER A 15 5.06 -1.71 -5.61
CA SER A 15 5.84 -2.95 -5.46
C SER A 15 6.08 -3.31 -3.98
N ALA A 16 6.38 -2.32 -3.15
CA ALA A 16 6.55 -2.51 -1.70
C ALA A 16 5.24 -2.94 -1.03
N GLY A 17 4.12 -2.33 -1.42
CA GLY A 17 2.79 -2.68 -0.93
C GLY A 17 2.39 -4.11 -1.30
N GLU A 18 2.55 -4.50 -2.56
CA GLU A 18 2.29 -5.87 -3.02
C GLU A 18 3.10 -6.91 -2.24
N GLN A 19 4.41 -6.65 -2.04
CA GLN A 19 5.27 -7.54 -1.27
C GLN A 19 4.85 -7.61 0.20
N PHE A 20 4.50 -6.49 0.81
CA PHE A 20 4.04 -6.43 2.20
C PHE A 20 2.74 -7.23 2.36
N ILE A 21 1.73 -6.99 1.52
CA ILE A 21 0.45 -7.70 1.57
C ILE A 21 0.65 -9.21 1.37
N LYS A 22 1.49 -9.61 0.40
CA LYS A 22 1.80 -11.02 0.18
C LYS A 22 2.46 -11.67 1.40
N LYS A 23 3.41 -10.98 2.04
CA LYS A 23 4.16 -11.52 3.19
C LYS A 23 3.32 -11.59 4.46
N HIS A 24 2.51 -10.56 4.73
CA HIS A 24 1.79 -10.40 5.99
C HIS A 24 0.37 -10.98 5.94
N TYR A 25 -0.25 -11.09 4.76
CA TYR A 25 -1.66 -11.53 4.63
C TYR A 25 -1.82 -12.73 3.69
N ASN A 26 -0.75 -13.18 3.04
CA ASN A 26 -0.80 -14.21 1.98
C ASN A 26 -1.87 -13.90 0.90
N ALA A 27 -1.97 -12.62 0.54
CA ALA A 27 -2.94 -12.11 -0.43
C ALA A 27 -2.24 -11.40 -1.61
N GLU A 28 -2.94 -11.30 -2.74
CA GLU A 28 -2.50 -10.57 -3.93
C GLU A 28 -3.21 -9.21 -3.96
N PHE A 29 -2.46 -8.13 -3.69
CA PHE A 29 -2.96 -6.76 -3.78
C PHE A 29 -2.97 -6.27 -5.22
N ILE A 30 -4.05 -5.61 -5.64
CA ILE A 30 -4.19 -4.99 -6.95
C ILE A 30 -4.44 -3.50 -6.74
N LEU A 31 -3.48 -2.69 -7.17
CA LEU A 31 -3.57 -1.23 -7.15
C LEU A 31 -4.66 -0.74 -8.11
N LYS A 32 -5.52 0.17 -7.64
CA LYS A 32 -6.50 0.90 -8.46
C LYS A 32 -6.13 2.37 -8.64
N ASP A 33 -5.73 3.02 -7.55
CA ASP A 33 -5.44 4.45 -7.53
C ASP A 33 -4.42 4.78 -6.44
N TYR A 34 -3.92 6.02 -6.43
CA TYR A 34 -2.96 6.47 -5.44
C TYR A 34 -3.08 7.97 -5.14
N GLU A 35 -2.67 8.36 -3.94
CA GLU A 35 -2.46 9.75 -3.56
C GLU A 35 -1.04 9.93 -3.03
N ILE A 36 -0.33 10.94 -3.53
CA ILE A 36 1.00 11.31 -3.02
C ILE A 36 0.86 12.55 -2.15
N ILE A 37 1.15 12.41 -0.87
CA ILE A 37 1.24 13.52 0.07
C ILE A 37 2.64 14.12 0.01
N ASP A 38 2.70 15.43 -0.13
CA ASP A 38 3.96 16.17 -0.27
C ASP A 38 4.83 16.05 1.00
N PRO A 39 6.18 16.06 0.87
CA PRO A 39 7.07 15.95 2.03
C PRO A 39 6.86 17.05 3.07
N SER A 40 6.38 18.22 2.65
CA SER A 40 6.07 19.34 3.56
C SER A 40 4.93 19.04 4.54
N VAL A 41 4.10 18.04 4.24
CA VAL A 41 3.03 17.56 5.11
C VAL A 41 3.43 16.23 5.72
N GLN A 42 3.63 15.22 4.87
CA GLN A 42 3.97 13.86 5.28
C GLN A 42 4.47 13.11 4.04
N SER A 43 5.73 12.67 4.04
CA SER A 43 6.33 11.92 2.92
C SER A 43 5.69 10.54 2.72
N THR A 44 4.47 10.51 2.18
CA THR A 44 3.58 9.35 2.14
C THR A 44 2.93 9.17 0.77
N VAL A 45 2.81 7.91 0.35
CA VAL A 45 1.92 7.49 -0.74
C VAL A 45 0.83 6.63 -0.14
N TYR A 46 -0.42 7.01 -0.35
CA TYR A 46 -1.58 6.14 -0.15
C TYR A 46 -1.82 5.36 -1.43
N LEU A 47 -1.89 4.04 -1.31
CA LEU A 47 -2.15 3.12 -2.42
C LEU A 47 -3.52 2.50 -2.19
N TYR A 48 -4.50 2.88 -3.01
CA TYR A 48 -5.87 2.40 -2.92
C TYR A 48 -6.05 1.22 -3.86
N GLY A 49 -6.57 0.11 -3.35
CA GLY A 49 -6.79 -1.07 -4.16
C GLY A 49 -7.65 -2.08 -3.45
N TYR A 50 -7.47 -3.34 -3.82
CA TYR A 50 -8.24 -4.46 -3.30
C TYR A 50 -7.36 -5.71 -3.31
N VAL A 51 -7.75 -6.74 -2.57
CA VAL A 51 -7.15 -8.06 -2.74
C VAL A 51 -7.95 -8.89 -3.73
N LYS A 52 -7.27 -9.67 -4.57
CA LYS A 52 -7.89 -10.53 -5.59
C LYS A 52 -8.94 -11.46 -4.97
N GLY A 53 -10.13 -11.51 -5.58
CA GLY A 53 -11.29 -12.25 -5.04
C GLY A 53 -12.18 -11.41 -4.10
N HIS A 54 -11.76 -10.18 -3.76
CA HIS A 54 -12.49 -9.24 -2.92
C HIS A 54 -12.53 -7.84 -3.56
N GLU A 55 -12.86 -7.76 -4.85
CA GLU A 55 -12.78 -6.54 -5.68
C GLU A 55 -13.61 -5.35 -5.19
N LYS A 56 -14.61 -5.64 -4.34
CA LYS A 56 -15.54 -4.67 -3.74
C LYS A 56 -15.03 -4.07 -2.44
N ASP A 57 -14.08 -4.74 -1.79
CA ASP A 57 -13.54 -4.32 -0.50
C ASP A 57 -12.26 -3.52 -0.75
N GLU A 58 -12.31 -2.24 -0.42
CA GLU A 58 -11.14 -1.38 -0.52
C GLU A 58 -10.14 -1.72 0.59
N ILE A 59 -8.87 -1.80 0.20
CA ILE A 59 -7.74 -1.78 1.11
C ILE A 59 -6.81 -0.63 0.73
N THR A 60 -6.22 -0.01 1.75
CA THR A 60 -5.26 1.07 1.59
C THR A 60 -3.92 0.65 2.18
N VAL A 61 -2.86 0.70 1.36
CA VAL A 61 -1.49 0.53 1.84
C VAL A 61 -0.85 1.92 2.00
N VAL A 62 -0.35 2.20 3.20
CA VAL A 62 0.28 3.49 3.52
C VAL A 62 1.79 3.33 3.45
N TYR A 63 2.41 3.85 2.39
CA TYR A 63 3.85 3.78 2.16
C TYR A 63 4.53 5.11 2.54
N SER A 64 5.66 5.01 3.24
CA SER A 64 6.52 6.14 3.60
C SER A 64 7.70 6.19 2.66
N TYR A 65 7.80 7.24 1.83
CA TYR A 65 8.96 7.40 0.95
C TYR A 65 10.12 8.19 1.60
N HIS A 66 9.97 8.55 2.87
CA HIS A 66 11.10 8.99 3.70
C HIS A 66 11.87 7.81 4.29
N THR A 67 11.16 6.78 4.77
CA THR A 67 11.76 5.57 5.36
C THR A 67 11.84 4.40 4.38
N HIS A 68 11.19 4.53 3.22
CA HIS A 68 11.04 3.49 2.20
C HIS A 68 10.32 2.22 2.67
N GLU A 69 9.35 2.37 3.58
CA GLU A 69 8.65 1.25 4.23
C GLU A 69 7.12 1.42 4.19
N VAL A 70 6.40 0.30 4.17
CA VAL A 70 4.96 0.27 4.46
C VAL A 70 4.76 0.49 5.96
N ARG A 71 4.01 1.53 6.33
CA ARG A 71 3.74 1.89 7.73
C ARG A 71 2.55 1.15 8.31
N THR A 72 1.49 1.03 7.52
CA THR A 72 0.25 0.40 7.95
C THR A 72 -0.59 0.01 6.74
N VAL A 73 -1.57 -0.84 6.99
CA VAL A 73 -2.58 -1.28 6.05
C VAL A 73 -3.94 -1.04 6.70
N ILE A 74 -4.85 -0.45 5.95
CA ILE A 74 -6.22 -0.16 6.38
C ILE A 74 -7.16 -0.96 5.47
N GLY A 75 -8.18 -1.58 6.04
CA GLY A 75 -9.11 -2.39 5.29
C GLY A 75 -10.23 -2.92 6.19
N PRO A 76 -11.13 -3.76 5.65
CA PRO A 76 -12.18 -4.38 6.43
C PRO A 76 -11.62 -5.36 7.48
N ASP A 77 -12.36 -5.55 8.57
CA ASP A 77 -11.96 -6.39 9.70
C ASP A 77 -11.51 -7.78 9.27
N TRP A 78 -12.27 -8.43 8.36
CA TRP A 78 -11.94 -9.77 7.88
C TRP A 78 -10.53 -9.88 7.27
N PHE A 79 -10.04 -8.79 6.66
CA PHE A 79 -8.73 -8.74 6.02
C PHE A 79 -7.64 -8.40 7.04
N ILE A 80 -7.88 -7.41 7.90
CA ILE A 80 -6.91 -7.03 8.93
C ILE A 80 -6.71 -8.18 9.93
N ASP A 81 -7.78 -8.86 10.31
CA ASP A 81 -7.74 -10.03 11.20
C ASP A 81 -7.04 -11.24 10.57
N SER A 82 -6.85 -11.25 9.24
CA SER A 82 -6.13 -12.32 8.53
C SER A 82 -4.61 -12.14 8.55
N GLU A 83 -4.08 -11.11 9.23
CA GLU A 83 -2.63 -10.91 9.34
C GLU A 83 -1.95 -12.14 9.96
N ILE A 84 -0.92 -12.63 9.27
CA ILE A 84 -0.08 -13.73 9.71
C ILE A 84 0.74 -13.24 10.89
N LYS A 85 0.39 -13.71 12.08
CA LYS A 85 1.18 -13.52 13.29
C LYS A 85 2.48 -14.29 13.16
N ILE A 86 3.54 -13.62 12.74
CA ILE A 86 4.90 -14.18 12.80
C ILE A 86 5.26 -14.28 14.29
N LYS A 87 5.34 -15.52 14.79
CA LYS A 87 5.81 -15.84 16.14
C LYS A 87 7.32 -15.70 16.24
#